data_AF-A0A832QB58-F1
#
_entry.id   AF-A0A832QB58-F1
#
_cell.length_a   1.000
_cell.length_b   1.000
_cell.length_c   1.000
_cell.angle_alpha   90.00
_cell.angle_beta   90.00
_cell.angle_gamma   90.00
#
_symmetry.space_group_name_H-M   'P 1'
#
loop_
_entity.id
_entity.type
_entity.pdbx_description
1 polymer ?
#
loop_
_entity_poly.entity_id
_entity_poly.type
_entity_poly.pdbx_seq_one_letter_code
_entity_poly.pdbx_strand_id
1 'polypeptide(L)'
;GSSLHVGEISLAHNGVLFLDELPEFPMRVLEVLREPLESAVVQISRARYQTVLPANIQLVAAMNPCPCGYATDPQRACRCSPDRISNYQQRISGPLLDRIDIQLEVPRLSEDERKTLFDREGSVEPGSAELREVVSACRNMQLRERGCINARLEQAALQEHCRLQKKDLALLNDAVSRLKLSTRACFRILRIARTIADLAAEESVQARHLLEAINYRRFDT
;
A
#
# COMPACT_ATOMS: atom_id res chain seq x y z
N GLY A 1 11.24 23.97 29.84
CA GLY A 1 10.45 23.72 28.63
C GLY A 1 10.90 22.39 28.08
N SER A 2 9.98 21.43 27.89
CA SER A 2 10.33 20.13 27.35
C SER A 2 10.89 20.29 25.93
N SER A 3 12.06 19.68 25.69
CA SER A 3 12.66 19.59 24.37
C SER A 3 11.69 18.91 23.40
N LEU A 4 11.68 19.39 22.15
CA LEU A 4 10.99 18.72 21.06
C LEU A 4 11.66 17.34 20.86
N HIS A 5 10.91 16.27 21.09
CA HIS A 5 11.37 14.92 20.77
C HIS A 5 10.79 14.54 19.41
N VAL A 6 11.68 14.13 18.50
CA VAL A 6 11.30 13.68 17.17
C VAL A 6 10.68 12.29 17.29
N GLY A 7 9.47 12.12 16.78
CA GLY A 7 8.77 10.83 16.77
C GLY A 7 9.21 9.91 15.64
N GLU A 8 8.74 8.67 15.70
CA GLU A 8 9.08 7.55 14.79
C GLU A 8 8.79 7.88 13.33
N ILE A 9 7.70 8.60 13.05
CA ILE A 9 7.32 9.03 11.69
C ILE A 9 8.43 9.88 11.08
N SER A 10 8.99 10.83 11.84
CA SER A 10 10.04 11.72 11.34
C SER A 10 11.42 11.07 11.37
N LEU A 11 11.67 10.16 12.32
CA LEU A 11 12.89 9.35 12.33
C LEU A 11 12.97 8.40 11.13
N ALA A 12 11.81 7.94 10.63
CA ALA A 12 11.71 7.09 9.44
C ALA A 12 11.74 7.88 8.11
N HIS A 13 12.06 9.18 8.11
CA HIS A 13 12.11 9.99 6.90
C HIS A 13 13.04 9.38 5.83
N ASN A 14 12.51 9.24 4.60
CA ASN A 14 13.11 8.52 3.46
C ASN A 14 13.37 7.02 3.71
N GLY A 15 12.76 6.45 4.74
CA GLY A 15 12.83 5.05 5.11
C GLY A 15 11.45 4.40 5.14
N VAL A 16 11.38 3.29 5.86
CA VAL A 16 10.17 2.49 6.03
C VAL A 16 9.67 2.63 7.48
N LEU A 17 8.40 2.97 7.64
CA LEU A 17 7.70 2.85 8.92
C LEU A 17 6.89 1.55 8.87
N PHE A 18 7.29 0.57 9.66
CA PHE A 18 6.58 -0.70 9.77
C PHE A 18 5.68 -0.73 11.01
N LEU A 19 4.39 -1.00 10.83
CA LEU A 19 3.41 -1.14 11.91
C LEU A 19 2.85 -2.56 11.89
N ASP A 20 3.32 -3.39 12.82
CA ASP A 20 2.74 -4.72 13.04
C ASP A 20 1.49 -4.61 13.92
N GLU A 21 0.51 -5.49 13.69
CA GLU A 21 -0.76 -5.48 14.42
C GLU A 21 -1.50 -4.12 14.36
N LEU A 22 -1.67 -3.57 13.16
CA LEU A 22 -2.21 -2.21 12.93
C LEU A 22 -3.47 -1.85 13.76
N PRO A 23 -4.49 -2.72 13.91
CA PRO A 23 -5.68 -2.43 14.73
C PRO A 23 -5.44 -2.33 16.25
N GLU A 24 -4.28 -2.75 16.75
CA GLU A 24 -3.95 -2.62 18.18
C GLU A 24 -3.44 -1.23 18.56
N PHE A 25 -3.06 -0.42 17.56
CA PHE A 25 -2.72 0.98 17.80
C PHE A 25 -3.98 1.79 18.16
N PRO A 26 -3.87 2.75 19.11
CA PRO A 26 -4.98 3.63 19.42
C PRO A 26 -5.44 4.40 18.17
N MET A 27 -6.75 4.47 17.92
CA MET A 27 -7.32 5.12 16.74
C MET A 27 -6.76 6.53 16.51
N ARG A 28 -6.61 7.32 17.58
CA ARG A 28 -6.00 8.67 17.50
C ARG A 28 -4.59 8.70 16.90
N VAL A 29 -3.79 7.65 17.09
CA VAL A 29 -2.43 7.54 16.55
C VAL A 29 -2.50 7.22 15.06
N LEU A 30 -3.37 6.30 14.68
CA LEU A 30 -3.62 5.95 13.27
C LEU A 30 -4.14 7.15 12.47
N GLU A 31 -5.04 7.94 13.06
CA GLU A 31 -5.58 9.14 12.41
C GLU A 31 -4.53 10.21 12.13
N VAL A 32 -3.47 10.29 12.96
CA VAL A 32 -2.35 11.22 12.75
C VAL A 32 -1.51 10.83 11.54
N LEU A 33 -1.45 9.53 11.16
CA LEU A 33 -0.70 9.08 9.97
C LEU A 33 -1.26 9.65 8.66
N ARG A 34 -2.53 10.08 8.64
CA ARG A 34 -3.18 10.53 7.41
C ARG A 34 -2.50 11.72 6.76
N GLU A 35 -2.05 12.69 7.55
CA GLU A 35 -1.38 13.89 7.05
C GLU A 35 0.03 13.57 6.52
N PRO A 36 0.93 12.88 7.27
CA PRO A 36 2.25 12.48 6.78
C PRO A 36 2.21 11.63 5.50
N LEU A 37 1.21 10.76 5.35
CA LEU A 37 1.02 9.95 4.14
C LEU A 37 0.62 10.78 2.90
N GLU A 38 0.25 12.05 3.08
CA GLU A 38 -0.12 12.97 2.00
C GLU A 38 0.91 14.05 1.76
N SER A 39 1.30 14.74 2.83
CA SER A 39 2.14 15.94 2.77
C SER A 39 3.63 15.62 2.90
N ALA A 40 3.97 14.39 3.29
CA ALA A 40 5.33 13.98 3.64
C ALA A 40 5.97 14.82 4.74
N VAL A 41 5.16 15.51 5.57
CA VAL A 41 5.60 16.31 6.71
C VAL A 41 4.68 16.12 7.91
N VAL A 42 5.18 16.45 9.11
CA VAL A 42 4.41 16.53 10.35
C VAL A 42 4.45 17.97 10.83
N GLN A 43 3.28 18.61 10.92
CA GLN A 43 3.17 19.96 11.47
C GLN A 43 2.88 19.91 12.97
N ILE A 44 3.77 20.51 13.76
CA ILE A 44 3.64 20.58 15.22
C ILE A 44 3.33 22.01 15.62
N SER A 45 2.12 22.22 16.15
CA SER A 45 1.70 23.50 16.73
C SER A 45 1.62 23.38 18.25
N ARG A 46 2.44 24.17 18.95
CA ARG A 46 2.44 24.30 20.42
C ARG A 46 2.20 25.76 20.78
N ALA A 47 1.74 26.02 22.00
CA ALA A 47 1.38 27.38 22.46
C ALA A 47 2.49 28.44 22.29
N ARG A 48 3.76 28.04 22.14
CA ARG A 48 4.91 28.96 22.03
C ARG A 48 5.68 28.86 20.71
N TYR A 49 5.39 27.90 19.84
CA TYR A 49 6.07 27.75 18.56
C TYR A 49 5.30 26.82 17.60
N GLN A 50 5.56 27.00 16.32
CA GLN A 50 5.16 26.09 15.25
C GLN A 50 6.43 25.56 14.58
N THR A 51 6.47 24.27 14.30
CA THR A 51 7.58 23.65 13.57
C THR A 51 7.07 22.58 12.63
N VAL A 52 7.78 22.38 11.52
CA VAL A 52 7.49 21.34 10.54
C VAL A 52 8.64 20.35 10.57
N LEU A 53 8.33 19.06 10.71
CA LEU A 53 9.31 17.98 10.64
C LEU A 53 9.11 17.17 9.35
N PRO A 54 10.19 16.71 8.69
CA PRO A 54 10.06 15.86 7.52
C PRO A 54 9.50 14.48 7.90
N ALA A 55 8.74 13.87 7.00
CA ALA A 55 8.01 12.62 7.22
C ALA A 55 7.73 11.83 5.92
N ASN A 56 8.56 11.99 4.90
CA ASN A 56 8.49 11.20 3.67
C ASN A 56 8.78 9.71 3.90
N ILE A 57 7.78 8.94 4.34
CA ILE A 57 7.91 7.53 4.71
C ILE A 57 7.28 6.62 3.66
N GLN A 58 7.79 5.40 3.55
CA GLN A 58 7.01 4.27 3.04
C GLN A 58 6.35 3.57 4.24
N LEU A 59 5.03 3.64 4.35
CA LEU A 59 4.29 2.88 5.35
C LEU A 59 4.12 1.44 4.88
N VAL A 60 4.51 0.50 5.74
CA VAL A 60 4.18 -0.92 5.60
C VAL A 60 3.43 -1.31 6.87
N ALA A 61 2.29 -1.95 6.74
CA ALA A 61 1.50 -2.36 7.90
C ALA A 61 0.99 -3.78 7.73
N ALA A 62 0.89 -4.50 8.84
CA ALA A 62 0.36 -5.85 8.90
C ALA A 62 -0.77 -5.92 9.93
N MET A 63 -1.74 -6.79 9.68
CA MET A 63 -2.77 -7.09 10.65
C MET A 63 -3.38 -8.46 10.44
N ASN A 64 -3.87 -9.04 11.54
CA ASN A 64 -4.73 -10.21 11.48
C ASN A 64 -6.11 -9.84 10.91
N PRO A 65 -6.85 -10.78 10.28
CA PRO A 65 -8.20 -10.51 9.77
C PRO A 65 -9.23 -10.36 10.91
N CYS A 66 -8.91 -10.83 12.11
CA CYS A 66 -9.71 -10.70 13.34
C CYS A 66 -8.81 -10.88 14.59
N PRO A 67 -9.31 -10.63 15.81
CA PRO A 67 -8.50 -10.77 17.03
C PRO A 67 -7.92 -12.18 17.27
N CYS A 68 -8.57 -13.24 16.76
CA CYS A 68 -8.04 -14.60 16.89
C CYS A 68 -7.21 -15.05 15.68
N GLY A 69 -7.13 -14.25 14.60
CA GLY A 69 -6.32 -14.53 13.42
C GLY A 69 -6.83 -15.62 12.46
N TYR A 70 -8.08 -16.07 12.61
CA TYR A 70 -8.63 -17.22 11.86
C TYR A 70 -9.89 -16.90 11.03
N ALA A 71 -10.27 -15.63 10.85
CA ALA A 71 -11.51 -15.27 10.14
C ALA A 71 -11.51 -15.70 8.66
N THR A 72 -10.35 -15.73 8.01
CA THR A 72 -10.20 -16.16 6.61
C THR A 72 -9.41 -17.47 6.48
N ASP A 73 -9.21 -18.19 7.59
CA ASP A 73 -8.44 -19.44 7.60
C ASP A 73 -9.33 -20.60 7.10
N PRO A 74 -8.92 -21.29 6.01
CA PRO A 74 -9.71 -22.39 5.45
C PRO A 74 -9.63 -23.68 6.28
N GLN A 75 -8.63 -23.82 7.16
CA GLN A 75 -8.36 -25.03 7.94
C GLN A 75 -8.83 -24.89 9.40
N ARG A 76 -8.78 -23.68 9.97
CA ARG A 76 -9.12 -23.43 11.36
C ARG A 76 -10.31 -22.50 11.50
N ALA A 77 -11.37 -23.01 12.14
CA ALA A 77 -12.56 -22.22 12.41
C ALA A 77 -12.27 -21.02 13.34
N CYS A 78 -12.74 -19.85 12.92
CA CYS A 78 -12.75 -18.64 13.71
C CYS A 78 -13.68 -18.76 14.93
N ARG A 79 -13.28 -18.19 16.07
CA ARG A 79 -14.08 -18.15 17.30
C ARG A 79 -14.68 -16.77 17.58
N CYS A 80 -14.38 -15.78 16.75
CA CYS A 80 -14.91 -14.43 16.89
C CYS A 80 -16.32 -14.36 16.29
N SER A 81 -17.24 -13.65 16.96
CA SER A 81 -18.53 -13.31 16.37
C SER A 81 -18.34 -12.32 15.21
N PRO A 82 -19.30 -12.25 14.26
CA PRO A 82 -19.27 -11.25 13.18
C PRO A 82 -19.09 -9.82 13.68
N ASP A 83 -19.79 -9.44 14.75
CA ASP A 83 -19.65 -8.10 15.36
C ASP A 83 -18.25 -7.85 15.90
N ARG A 84 -17.61 -8.86 16.50
CA ARG A 84 -16.25 -8.74 17.02
C ARG A 84 -15.22 -8.58 15.89
N ILE A 85 -15.42 -9.27 14.77
CA ILE A 85 -14.58 -9.13 13.58
C ILE A 85 -14.75 -7.73 13.00
N SER A 86 -15.99 -7.31 12.76
CA SER A 86 -16.33 -5.99 12.23
C SER A 86 -15.75 -4.87 13.10
N ASN A 87 -15.97 -4.92 14.42
CA ASN A 87 -15.44 -3.92 15.35
C ASN A 87 -13.90 -3.86 15.39
N TYR A 88 -13.24 -5.00 15.18
CA TYR A 88 -11.78 -5.04 15.11
C TYR A 88 -11.26 -4.40 13.81
N GLN A 89 -11.86 -4.73 12.67
CA GLN A 89 -11.51 -4.16 11.36
C GLN A 89 -11.82 -2.65 11.30
N GLN A 90 -12.93 -2.21 11.90
CA GLN A 90 -13.35 -0.81 11.96
C GLN A 90 -12.45 0.08 12.84
N ARG A 91 -11.49 -0.48 13.58
CA ARG A 91 -10.46 0.32 14.27
C ARG A 91 -9.59 1.11 13.30
N ILE A 92 -9.50 0.64 12.05
CA ILE A 92 -8.84 1.34 10.97
C ILE A 92 -9.91 2.10 10.19
N SER A 93 -9.76 3.42 10.09
CA SER A 93 -10.73 4.24 9.40
C SER A 93 -10.63 4.08 7.88
N GLY A 94 -11.77 4.13 7.20
CA GLY A 94 -11.82 4.19 5.72
C GLY A 94 -10.95 5.31 5.13
N PRO A 95 -10.92 6.54 5.70
CA PRO A 95 -10.00 7.59 5.27
C PRO A 95 -8.51 7.22 5.36
N LEU A 96 -8.10 6.39 6.32
CA LEU A 96 -6.74 5.87 6.40
C LEU A 96 -6.50 4.74 5.38
N LEU A 97 -7.43 3.80 5.23
CA LEU A 97 -7.33 2.74 4.22
C LEU A 97 -7.25 3.30 2.78
N ASP A 98 -8.01 4.35 2.48
CA ASP A 98 -7.93 5.04 1.19
C ASP A 98 -6.53 5.66 0.95
N ARG A 99 -5.74 5.84 2.02
CA ARG A 99 -4.35 6.31 1.95
C ARG A 99 -3.31 5.22 1.73
N ILE A 100 -3.70 3.96 1.73
CA ILE A 100 -2.83 2.81 1.47
C ILE A 100 -2.97 2.41 0.01
N ASP A 101 -1.87 2.44 -0.75
CA ASP A 101 -1.90 2.13 -2.19
C ASP A 101 -2.22 0.66 -2.45
N ILE A 102 -1.51 -0.23 -1.74
CA ILE A 102 -1.57 -1.69 -1.90
C ILE A 102 -2.11 -2.30 -0.61
N GLN A 103 -3.16 -3.08 -0.73
CA GLN A 103 -3.81 -3.84 0.32
C GLN A 103 -3.94 -5.29 -0.16
N LEU A 104 -3.20 -6.19 0.49
CA LEU A 104 -3.12 -7.59 0.10
C LEU A 104 -3.57 -8.47 1.26
N GLU A 105 -4.45 -9.43 0.95
CA GLU A 105 -4.67 -10.56 1.83
C GLU A 105 -3.57 -11.58 1.61
N VAL A 106 -2.90 -11.99 2.68
CA VAL A 106 -1.89 -13.05 2.67
C VAL A 106 -2.53 -14.27 3.31
N PRO A 107 -3.05 -15.24 2.52
CA PRO A 107 -3.67 -16.42 3.07
C PRO A 107 -2.63 -17.28 3.79
N ARG A 108 -3.09 -18.09 4.75
CA ARG A 108 -2.24 -19.13 5.32
C ARG A 108 -1.93 -20.16 4.26
N LEU A 109 -0.66 -20.54 4.18
CA LEU A 109 -0.19 -21.64 3.35
C LEU A 109 -0.72 -22.96 3.89
N SER A 110 -1.15 -23.83 2.98
CA SER A 110 -1.43 -25.24 3.29
C SER A 110 -0.17 -25.97 3.76
N GLU A 111 -0.33 -27.15 4.36
CA GLU A 111 0.82 -27.94 4.79
C GLU A 111 1.75 -28.30 3.62
N ASP A 112 1.19 -28.57 2.44
CA ASP A 112 1.95 -28.97 1.26
C ASP A 112 2.67 -27.78 0.61
N GLU A 113 2.03 -26.60 0.55
CA GLU A 113 2.70 -25.36 0.13
C GLU A 113 3.82 -24.99 1.10
N ARG A 114 3.59 -25.17 2.41
CA ARG A 114 4.59 -24.92 3.44
C ARG A 114 5.78 -25.89 3.32
N LYS A 115 5.53 -27.19 3.09
CA LYS A 115 6.60 -28.16 2.83
C LYS A 115 7.43 -27.72 1.62
N THR A 116 6.77 -27.39 0.50
CA THR A 116 7.42 -26.91 -0.73
C THR A 116 8.27 -25.65 -0.51
N LEU A 117 7.81 -24.73 0.35
CA LEU A 117 8.56 -23.51 0.70
C LEU A 117 9.81 -23.78 1.53
N PHE A 118 9.79 -24.79 2.40
CA PHE A 118 10.94 -25.15 3.25
C PHE A 118 11.89 -26.13 2.57
N ASP A 119 11.43 -26.89 1.57
CA ASP A 119 12.21 -27.83 0.76
C ASP A 119 13.00 -27.11 -0.35
N ARG A 120 13.70 -26.02 0.02
CA ARG A 120 14.36 -25.04 -0.88
C ARG A 120 15.52 -25.60 -1.71
N GLU A 121 15.66 -26.91 -1.86
CA GLU A 121 16.48 -27.53 -2.89
C GLU A 121 15.79 -27.33 -4.27
N GLY A 122 15.79 -26.09 -4.76
CA GLY A 122 15.29 -25.77 -6.11
C GLY A 122 14.25 -24.65 -6.22
N SER A 123 14.05 -23.80 -5.20
CA SER A 123 13.14 -22.65 -5.36
C SER A 123 13.69 -21.69 -6.43
N VAL A 124 13.02 -21.62 -7.59
CA VAL A 124 13.31 -20.71 -8.73
C VAL A 124 12.88 -19.26 -8.44
N GLU A 125 12.26 -19.03 -7.29
CA GLU A 125 11.84 -17.70 -6.83
C GLU A 125 13.06 -16.80 -6.59
N PRO A 126 13.09 -15.59 -7.18
CA PRO A 126 14.24 -14.72 -7.08
C PRO A 126 14.49 -14.29 -5.63
N GLY A 127 15.75 -14.35 -5.21
CA GLY A 127 16.16 -13.90 -3.89
C GLY A 127 16.04 -12.38 -3.72
N SER A 128 16.10 -11.89 -2.48
CA SER A 128 16.05 -10.45 -2.20
C SER A 128 17.12 -9.64 -2.95
N ALA A 129 18.31 -10.23 -3.17
CA ALA A 129 19.38 -9.60 -3.95
C ALA A 129 19.00 -9.41 -5.42
N GLU A 130 18.41 -10.43 -6.05
CA GLU A 130 17.96 -10.37 -7.45
C GLU A 130 16.78 -9.41 -7.61
N LEU A 131 15.80 -9.47 -6.70
CA LEU A 131 14.69 -8.53 -6.67
C LEU A 131 15.15 -7.08 -6.51
N ARG A 132 16.20 -6.84 -5.71
CA ARG A 132 16.79 -5.50 -5.56
C ARG A 132 17.29 -4.97 -6.90
N GLU A 133 17.90 -5.80 -7.74
CA GLU A 133 18.40 -5.39 -9.06
C GLU A 133 17.25 -4.96 -9.96
N VAL A 134 16.19 -5.78 -10.05
CA VAL A 134 14.97 -5.48 -10.82
C VAL A 134 14.34 -4.16 -10.37
N VAL A 135 14.12 -4.00 -9.06
CA VAL A 135 13.52 -2.78 -8.49
C VAL A 135 14.40 -1.55 -8.71
N SER A 136 15.73 -1.69 -8.59
CA SER A 136 16.66 -0.58 -8.80
C SER A 136 16.70 -0.14 -10.25
N ALA A 137 16.71 -1.09 -11.19
CA ALA A 137 16.65 -0.81 -12.63
C ALA A 137 15.37 -0.06 -13.00
N CYS A 138 14.21 -0.54 -12.52
CA CYS A 138 12.93 0.11 -12.74
C CYS A 138 12.90 1.54 -12.15
N ARG A 139 13.38 1.73 -10.92
CA ARG A 139 13.49 3.07 -10.30
C ARG A 139 14.39 4.01 -11.08
N ASN A 140 15.54 3.55 -11.54
CA ASN A 140 16.47 4.38 -12.33
C ASN A 140 15.85 4.81 -13.66
N MET A 141 15.11 3.90 -14.32
CA MET A 141 14.36 4.25 -15.52
C MET A 141 13.30 5.31 -15.24
N GLN A 142 12.50 5.15 -14.18
CA GLN A 142 11.48 6.14 -13.78
C GLN A 142 12.10 7.51 -13.50
N LEU A 143 13.22 7.56 -12.77
CA LEU A 143 13.94 8.80 -12.49
C LEU A 143 14.46 9.46 -13.77
N ARG A 144 15.02 8.68 -14.70
CA ARG A 144 15.55 9.18 -15.97
C ARG A 144 14.45 9.73 -16.88
N GLU A 145 13.31 9.04 -16.95
CA GLU A 145 12.24 9.38 -17.92
C GLU A 145 11.23 10.39 -17.37
N ARG A 146 11.02 10.42 -16.05
CA ARG A 146 9.92 11.18 -15.42
C ARG A 146 10.40 12.09 -14.28
N GLY A 147 11.69 12.06 -13.94
CA GLY A 147 12.28 12.82 -12.84
C GLY A 147 11.92 12.32 -11.43
N CYS A 148 11.00 11.37 -11.30
CA CYS A 148 10.55 10.82 -10.03
C CYS A 148 10.04 9.38 -10.19
N ILE A 149 9.88 8.68 -9.06
CA ILE A 149 9.20 7.38 -9.04
C ILE A 149 7.69 7.55 -9.22
N ASN A 150 7.02 6.53 -9.75
CA ASN A 150 5.58 6.61 -10.06
C ASN A 150 4.69 6.97 -8.86
N ALA A 151 5.07 6.57 -7.65
CA ALA A 151 4.37 6.93 -6.42
C ALA A 151 4.26 8.46 -6.20
N ARG A 152 5.19 9.23 -6.77
CA ARG A 152 5.27 10.70 -6.67
C ARG A 152 4.72 11.44 -7.89
N LEU A 153 4.21 10.73 -8.91
CA LEU A 153 3.62 11.38 -10.06
C LEU A 153 2.40 12.20 -9.65
N GLU A 154 2.44 13.49 -9.93
CA GLU A 154 1.30 14.38 -9.80
C GLU A 154 0.27 14.11 -10.88
N GLN A 155 -0.95 14.65 -10.71
CA GLN A 155 -2.09 14.33 -11.56
C GLN A 155 -1.83 14.58 -13.06
N ALA A 156 -1.18 15.69 -13.41
CA ALA A 156 -0.87 16.02 -14.80
C ALA A 156 0.09 15.01 -15.43
N ALA A 157 1.21 14.70 -14.75
CA ALA A 157 2.18 13.72 -15.21
C ALA A 157 1.58 12.30 -15.24
N LEU A 158 0.68 11.98 -14.33
CA LEU A 158 -0.02 10.70 -14.31
C LEU A 158 -0.92 10.53 -15.54
N GLN A 159 -1.64 11.59 -15.94
CA GLN A 159 -2.47 11.57 -17.15
C GLN A 159 -1.63 11.39 -18.42
N GLU A 160 -0.42 11.95 -18.45
CA GLU A 160 0.53 11.79 -19.55
C GLU A 160 1.09 10.36 -19.61
N HIS A 161 1.67 9.87 -18.51
CA HIS A 161 2.39 8.58 -18.50
C HIS A 161 1.49 7.35 -18.34
N CYS A 162 0.21 7.54 -17.99
CA CYS A 162 -0.78 6.47 -17.85
C CYS A 162 -1.94 6.63 -18.82
N ARG A 163 -1.72 7.27 -19.98
CA ARG A 163 -2.77 7.44 -20.99
C ARG A 163 -3.29 6.08 -21.45
N LEU A 164 -4.58 5.84 -21.17
CA LEU A 164 -5.25 4.59 -21.49
C LEU A 164 -5.89 4.62 -22.88
N GLN A 165 -5.93 3.47 -23.55
CA GLN A 165 -6.78 3.30 -24.72
C GLN A 165 -8.26 3.28 -24.32
N LYS A 166 -9.17 3.53 -25.27
CA LYS A 166 -10.63 3.58 -24.99
C LYS A 166 -11.15 2.32 -24.27
N LYS A 167 -10.65 1.14 -24.65
CA LYS A 167 -11.02 -0.15 -24.05
C LYS A 167 -10.57 -0.24 -22.58
N ASP A 168 -9.36 0.21 -22.27
CA ASP A 168 -8.76 0.10 -20.94
C ASP A 168 -9.37 1.16 -19.99
N LEU A 169 -9.72 2.32 -20.53
CA LEU A 169 -10.49 3.34 -19.80
C LEU A 169 -11.89 2.83 -19.44
N ALA A 170 -12.57 2.13 -20.36
CA ALA A 170 -13.86 1.51 -20.09
C ALA A 170 -13.76 0.46 -18.97
N LEU A 171 -12.71 -0.37 -18.99
CA LEU A 171 -12.43 -1.34 -17.93
C LEU A 171 -12.21 -0.67 -16.57
N LEU A 172 -11.41 0.41 -16.53
CA LEU A 172 -11.19 1.15 -15.29
C LEU A 172 -12.48 1.77 -14.76
N ASN A 173 -13.31 2.36 -15.64
CA ASN A 173 -14.59 2.94 -15.25
C ASN A 173 -15.59 1.89 -14.73
N ASP A 174 -15.65 0.70 -15.35
CA ASP A 174 -16.46 -0.42 -14.84
C ASP A 174 -16.01 -0.84 -13.45
N ALA A 175 -14.70 -1.02 -13.25
CA ALA A 175 -14.14 -1.38 -11.97
C ALA A 175 -14.42 -0.32 -10.89
N VAL A 176 -14.24 0.96 -11.21
CA VAL A 176 -14.54 2.08 -10.29
C VAL A 176 -16.02 2.09 -9.89
N SER A 177 -16.93 1.86 -10.83
CA SER A 177 -18.38 1.80 -10.56
C SER A 177 -18.74 0.60 -9.66
N ARG A 178 -18.26 -0.60 -10.01
CA ARG A 178 -18.59 -1.84 -9.29
C ARG A 178 -18.00 -1.90 -7.89
N LEU A 179 -16.78 -1.40 -7.72
CA LEU A 179 -16.06 -1.38 -6.45
C LEU A 179 -16.29 -0.09 -5.67
N LYS A 180 -17.12 0.84 -6.18
CA LYS A 180 -17.42 2.15 -5.57
C LYS A 180 -16.17 2.93 -5.17
N LEU A 181 -15.14 2.90 -6.02
CA LEU A 181 -13.85 3.52 -5.74
C LEU A 181 -13.91 5.04 -5.82
N SER A 182 -13.18 5.71 -4.94
CA SER A 182 -13.00 7.16 -4.99
C SER A 182 -12.11 7.55 -6.19
N THR A 183 -12.20 8.81 -6.64
CA THR A 183 -11.27 9.37 -7.64
C THR A 183 -9.81 9.21 -7.19
N ARG A 184 -9.55 9.29 -5.88
CA ARG A 184 -8.22 9.10 -5.32
C ARG A 184 -7.73 7.66 -5.47
N ALA A 185 -8.59 6.69 -5.16
CA ALA A 185 -8.30 5.27 -5.37
C ALA A 185 -8.00 4.98 -6.85
N CYS A 186 -8.73 5.62 -7.77
CA CYS A 186 -8.45 5.53 -9.21
C CYS A 186 -7.03 6.02 -9.57
N PHE A 187 -6.59 7.19 -9.07
CA PHE A 187 -5.23 7.66 -9.32
C PHE A 187 -4.16 6.75 -8.72
N ARG A 188 -4.42 6.13 -7.57
CA ARG A 188 -3.49 5.16 -6.95
C ARG A 188 -3.39 3.89 -7.80
N ILE A 189 -4.51 3.37 -8.29
CA ILE A 189 -4.54 2.25 -9.24
C ILE A 189 -3.68 2.56 -10.48
N LEU A 190 -3.80 3.76 -11.04
CA LEU A 190 -2.99 4.18 -12.19
C LEU A 190 -1.48 4.20 -11.87
N ARG A 191 -1.09 4.72 -10.69
CA ARG A 191 0.33 4.71 -10.26
C ARG A 191 0.88 3.30 -10.11
N ILE A 192 0.08 2.39 -9.56
CA ILE A 192 0.44 0.97 -9.41
C ILE A 192 0.54 0.32 -10.79
N ALA A 193 -0.47 0.48 -11.65
CA ALA A 193 -0.49 -0.08 -13.00
C ALA A 193 0.68 0.43 -13.86
N ARG A 194 1.08 1.69 -13.71
CA ARG A 194 2.29 2.25 -14.34
C ARG A 194 3.56 1.58 -13.85
N THR A 195 3.63 1.29 -12.56
CA THR A 195 4.79 0.58 -11.96
C THR A 195 4.86 -0.86 -12.43
N ILE A 196 3.72 -1.55 -12.56
CA ILE A 196 3.64 -2.89 -13.13
C ILE A 196 4.09 -2.88 -14.59
N ALA A 197 3.60 -1.92 -15.39
CA ALA A 197 4.02 -1.76 -16.79
C ALA A 197 5.53 -1.51 -16.90
N ASP A 198 6.10 -0.68 -16.02
CA ASP A 198 7.54 -0.41 -15.98
C ASP A 198 8.37 -1.65 -15.64
N LEU A 199 7.90 -2.47 -14.68
CA LEU A 199 8.54 -3.74 -14.32
C LEU A 199 8.48 -4.75 -15.49
N ALA A 200 7.44 -4.69 -16.31
CA ALA A 200 7.31 -5.46 -17.55
C ALA A 200 8.08 -4.85 -18.75
N ALA A 201 8.77 -3.72 -18.56
CA ALA A 201 9.42 -2.95 -19.63
C ALA A 201 8.47 -2.53 -20.77
N GLU A 202 7.22 -2.21 -20.44
CA GLU A 202 6.19 -1.80 -21.40
C GLU A 202 5.96 -0.29 -21.38
N GLU A 203 5.97 0.33 -22.55
CA GLU A 203 5.80 1.80 -22.67
C GLU A 203 4.41 2.27 -22.23
N SER A 204 3.37 1.45 -22.40
CA SER A 204 1.98 1.83 -22.13
C SER A 204 1.32 0.96 -21.07
N VAL A 205 0.42 1.56 -20.29
CA VAL A 205 -0.43 0.82 -19.35
C VAL A 205 -1.52 0.09 -20.13
N GLN A 206 -1.59 -1.23 -19.94
CA GLN A 206 -2.56 -2.11 -20.59
C GLN A 206 -3.57 -2.68 -19.59
N ALA A 207 -4.67 -3.26 -20.08
CA ALA A 207 -5.68 -3.93 -19.25
C ALA A 207 -5.10 -4.87 -18.18
N ARG A 208 -4.08 -5.68 -18.52
CA ARG A 208 -3.45 -6.61 -17.55
C ARG A 208 -2.87 -5.89 -16.33
N HIS A 209 -2.18 -4.76 -16.53
CA HIS A 209 -1.58 -3.98 -15.46
C HIS A 209 -2.65 -3.32 -14.59
N LEU A 210 -3.75 -2.88 -15.20
CA LEU A 210 -4.90 -2.33 -14.47
C LEU A 210 -5.58 -3.40 -13.62
N LEU A 211 -5.83 -4.58 -14.18
CA LEU A 211 -6.47 -5.69 -13.47
C LEU A 211 -5.65 -6.15 -12.26
N GLU A 212 -4.33 -6.25 -12.43
CA GLU A 212 -3.42 -6.57 -11.34
C GLU A 212 -3.41 -5.47 -10.27
N ALA A 213 -3.30 -4.20 -10.66
CA ALA A 213 -3.37 -3.07 -9.73
C ALA A 213 -4.71 -2.99 -8.97
N ILE A 214 -5.83 -3.31 -9.62
CA ILE A 214 -7.15 -3.38 -8.98
C ILE A 214 -7.20 -4.54 -7.97
N ASN A 215 -6.59 -5.69 -8.30
CA ASN A 215 -6.55 -6.83 -7.39
C ASN A 215 -5.76 -6.53 -6.11
N TYR A 216 -4.74 -5.68 -6.18
CA TYR A 216 -4.01 -5.18 -5.02
C TYR A 216 -4.79 -4.22 -4.11
N ARG A 217 -6.10 -4.01 -4.34
CA ARG A 217 -6.94 -3.07 -3.58
C ARG A 217 -8.20 -3.72 -3.01
N ARG A 218 -8.34 -5.05 -3.07
CA ARG A 218 -9.60 -5.77 -2.79
C ARG A 218 -9.85 -6.08 -1.31
N PHE A 219 -9.24 -5.35 -0.38
CA PHE A 219 -9.45 -5.59 1.06
C PHE A 219 -10.81 -5.09 1.57
N ASP A 220 -11.48 -4.18 0.83
CA ASP A 220 -12.72 -3.51 1.24
C ASP A 220 -14.03 -4.16 0.72
N THR A 221 -14.00 -5.40 0.22
CA THR A 221 -15.20 -6.11 -0.29
C THR A 221 -15.42 -7.48 0.30
#